data_AF-A0A0R0JNM5-F1
#
_entry.id   AF-A0A0R0JNM5-F1
#
_cell.length_a   1.000
_cell.length_b   1.000
_cell.length_c   1.000
_cell.angle_alpha   90.00
_cell.angle_beta   90.00
_cell.angle_gamma   90.00
#
_symmetry.space_group_name_H-M   'P 1'
#
loop_
_entity.id
_entity.type
_entity.pdbx_description
1 polymer ?
#
loop_
_entity_poly.entity_id
_entity_poly.type
_entity_poly.pdbx_seq_one_letter_code
_entity_poly.pdbx_strand_id
1 'polypeptide(L)'
;MNEPKGVNLDILKKYYKEAYDAVRKHSSSAYAIMSNPLDADSKVILSFVKGFDRVVIDVHYYNLYSCKFNNMNAQQNIDFIREDPQMLSFVG
;
A
#
# COMPACT_ATOMS: atom_id res chain seq x y z
N MET A 1 -8.06 -4.61 6.66
CA MET A 1 -6.87 -5.39 7.08
C MET A 1 -5.66 -4.48 6.96
N ASN A 2 -4.91 -4.31 8.04
CA ASN A 2 -3.67 -3.54 8.09
C ASN A 2 -2.48 -4.45 7.76
N GLU A 3 -1.56 -4.02 6.89
CA GLU A 3 -0.29 -4.68 6.56
C GLU A 3 -0.36 -6.21 6.41
N PRO A 4 -1.18 -6.75 5.47
CA PRO A 4 -1.23 -8.18 5.25
C PRO A 4 0.16 -8.73 4.90
N LYS A 5 0.56 -9.85 5.51
CA LYS A 5 1.86 -10.49 5.32
C LYS A 5 1.70 -12.00 5.18
N GLY A 6 2.39 -12.61 4.24
CA GLY A 6 2.37 -14.07 4.01
C GLY A 6 1.03 -14.58 3.45
N VAL A 7 0.22 -13.70 2.86
CA VAL A 7 -1.09 -14.05 2.30
C VAL A 7 -0.98 -14.20 0.78
N ASN A 8 -1.63 -15.23 0.23
CA ASN A 8 -1.75 -15.36 -1.23
C ASN A 8 -2.46 -14.14 -1.82
N LEU A 9 -1.88 -13.55 -2.87
CA LEU A 9 -2.35 -12.31 -3.47
C LEU A 9 -3.80 -12.40 -4.00
N ASP A 10 -4.22 -13.53 -4.55
CA ASP A 10 -5.57 -13.71 -5.08
C ASP A 10 -6.60 -13.84 -3.95
N ILE A 11 -6.22 -14.50 -2.84
CA ILE A 11 -7.04 -14.53 -1.61
C ILE A 11 -7.21 -13.12 -1.06
N LEU A 12 -6.14 -12.33 -1.01
CA LEU A 12 -6.19 -10.95 -0.54
C LEU A 12 -7.08 -10.07 -1.42
N LYS A 13 -6.91 -10.14 -2.75
CA LYS A 13 -7.76 -9.42 -3.71
C LYS A 13 -9.23 -9.82 -3.57
N LYS A 14 -9.52 -11.11 -3.39
CA LYS A 14 -10.88 -11.59 -3.13
C LYS A 14 -11.47 -10.98 -1.86
N TYR A 15 -10.73 -11.02 -0.74
CA TYR A 15 -11.14 -10.41 0.52
C TYR A 15 -11.43 -8.90 0.36
N TYR A 16 -10.56 -8.16 -0.32
CA TYR A 16 -10.78 -6.72 -0.56
C TYR A 16 -11.98 -6.45 -1.46
N LYS A 17 -12.24 -7.28 -2.48
CA LYS A 17 -13.44 -7.15 -3.32
C LYS A 17 -14.71 -7.36 -2.49
N GLU A 18 -14.77 -8.42 -1.69
CA GLU A 18 -15.95 -8.72 -0.86
C GLU A 18 -16.20 -7.63 0.17
N ALA A 19 -15.14 -7.09 0.79
CA ALA A 19 -15.23 -5.96 1.71
C ALA A 19 -15.70 -4.68 0.99
N TYR A 20 -15.18 -4.40 -0.20
CA TYR A 20 -15.63 -3.27 -1.02
C TYR A 20 -17.12 -3.37 -1.36
N ASP A 21 -17.57 -4.54 -1.83
CA ASP A 21 -18.98 -4.78 -2.18
C ASP A 21 -19.89 -4.58 -0.96
N ALA A 22 -19.45 -5.02 0.23
CA ALA A 22 -20.16 -4.78 1.49
C ALA A 22 -20.27 -3.28 1.81
N VAL A 23 -19.19 -2.50 1.67
CA VAL A 23 -19.24 -1.04 1.86
C VAL A 23 -20.20 -0.40 0.85
N ARG A 24 -20.12 -0.75 -0.44
CA ARG A 24 -20.97 -0.17 -1.49
C ARG A 24 -22.45 -0.50 -1.33
N LYS A 25 -22.78 -1.60 -0.66
CA LYS A 25 -24.16 -1.92 -0.27
C LYS A 25 -24.75 -0.95 0.76
N HIS A 26 -23.91 -0.34 1.60
CA HIS A 26 -24.35 0.52 2.71
C HIS A 26 -24.01 2.01 2.50
N SER A 27 -23.02 2.33 1.67
CA SER A 27 -22.64 3.70 1.34
C SER A 27 -22.00 3.81 -0.04
N SER A 28 -22.58 4.66 -0.87
CA SER A 28 -22.04 5.03 -2.19
C SER A 28 -20.97 6.11 -2.13
N SER A 29 -20.83 6.82 -1.01
CA SER A 29 -19.91 7.96 -0.86
C SER A 29 -18.69 7.66 0.01
N ALA A 30 -18.73 6.62 0.84
CA ALA A 30 -17.62 6.26 1.71
C ALA A 30 -16.40 5.79 0.90
N TYR A 31 -15.22 6.24 1.30
CA TYR A 31 -13.96 5.70 0.77
C TYR A 31 -13.66 4.35 1.42
N ALA A 32 -13.18 3.39 0.63
CA ALA A 32 -12.61 2.14 1.13
C ALA A 32 -11.09 2.25 1.10
N ILE A 33 -10.43 1.90 2.21
CA ILE A 33 -8.98 1.94 2.34
C ILE A 33 -8.44 0.51 2.27
N MET A 34 -7.50 0.27 1.36
CA MET A 34 -6.87 -1.03 1.15
C MET A 34 -5.36 -0.91 1.38
N SER A 35 -4.84 -1.63 2.36
CA SER A 35 -3.40 -1.63 2.70
C SER A 35 -2.59 -2.48 1.71
N ASN A 36 -1.40 -2.04 1.33
CA ASN A 36 -0.49 -2.87 0.55
C ASN A 36 0.06 -4.04 1.40
N PRO A 37 0.37 -5.20 0.80
CA PRO A 37 1.05 -6.25 1.54
C PRO A 37 2.45 -5.82 1.96
N LEU A 38 2.86 -6.17 3.17
CA LEU A 38 4.16 -5.81 3.75
C LEU A 38 5.32 -6.53 3.06
N ASP A 39 5.06 -7.70 2.48
CA ASP A 39 6.04 -8.59 1.85
C ASP A 39 5.94 -8.64 0.32
N ALA A 40 5.31 -7.63 -0.29
CA ALA A 40 5.19 -7.50 -1.74
C ALA A 40 5.50 -6.07 -2.21
N ASP A 41 5.67 -5.90 -3.52
CA ASP A 41 5.80 -4.59 -4.14
C ASP A 41 4.58 -3.71 -3.79
N SER A 42 4.81 -2.44 -3.44
CA SER A 42 3.75 -1.52 -3.00
C SER A 42 2.67 -1.29 -4.06
N LYS A 43 2.95 -1.54 -5.35
CA LYS A 43 2.00 -1.43 -6.45
C LYS A 43 1.33 -2.76 -6.84
N VAL A 44 1.62 -3.85 -6.14
CA VAL A 44 1.15 -5.20 -6.54
C VAL A 44 -0.38 -5.31 -6.69
N ILE A 45 -1.13 -4.47 -5.96
CA ILE A 45 -2.59 -4.38 -6.04
C ILE A 45 -3.09 -3.14 -6.81
N LEU A 46 -2.22 -2.27 -7.32
CA LEU A 46 -2.61 -1.01 -7.95
C LEU A 46 -3.53 -1.23 -9.15
N SER A 47 -3.22 -2.19 -10.02
CA SER A 47 -4.06 -2.54 -11.18
C SER A 47 -5.42 -3.10 -10.77
N PHE A 48 -5.49 -3.82 -9.65
CA PHE A 48 -6.73 -4.34 -9.07
C PHE A 48 -7.58 -3.19 -8.51
N VAL A 49 -6.98 -2.29 -7.74
CA VAL A 49 -7.68 -1.15 -7.11
C VAL A 49 -8.24 -0.17 -8.13
N LYS A 50 -7.56 0.02 -9.28
CA LYS A 50 -8.03 0.87 -10.39
C LYS A 50 -9.43 0.50 -10.93
N GLY A 51 -9.91 -0.71 -10.68
CA GLY A 51 -11.24 -1.15 -11.07
C GLY A 51 -12.39 -0.69 -10.16
N PHE A 52 -12.10 0.05 -9.08
CA PHE A 52 -13.07 0.44 -8.08
C PHE A 52 -13.19 1.96 -7.93
N ASP A 53 -14.39 2.45 -7.58
CA ASP A 53 -14.63 3.86 -7.29
C ASP A 53 -14.40 4.16 -5.79
N ARG A 54 -13.86 5.34 -5.47
CA ARG A 54 -13.58 5.80 -4.09
C ARG A 54 -12.78 4.78 -3.26
N VAL A 55 -11.65 4.35 -3.79
CA VAL A 55 -10.69 3.51 -3.07
C VAL A 55 -9.37 4.26 -2.92
N VAL A 56 -8.77 4.14 -1.74
CA VAL A 56 -7.43 4.64 -1.42
C VAL A 56 -6.54 3.45 -1.11
N ILE A 57 -5.32 3.46 -1.64
CA ILE A 57 -4.28 2.52 -1.23
C ILE A 57 -3.53 3.13 -0.07
N ASP A 58 -3.45 2.40 1.03
CA ASP A 58 -2.65 2.74 2.19
C ASP A 58 -1.28 2.07 2.05
N VAL A 59 -0.22 2.90 2.04
CA VAL A 59 1.16 2.49 1.76
C VAL A 59 2.06 2.71 2.96
N HIS A 60 2.76 1.67 3.39
CA HIS A 60 3.63 1.71 4.56
C HIS A 60 5.09 1.58 4.15
N TYR A 61 5.88 2.61 4.44
CA TYR A 61 7.30 2.65 4.14
C TYR A 61 8.12 3.01 5.37
N TYR A 62 9.22 2.26 5.57
CA TYR A 62 10.07 2.40 6.74
C TYR A 62 11.54 2.50 6.35
N ASN A 63 12.25 3.44 6.98
CA ASN A 63 13.70 3.58 6.91
C ASN A 63 14.40 2.94 8.12
N LEU A 64 13.89 1.81 8.62
CA LEU A 64 14.33 1.23 9.89
C LEU A 64 14.67 -0.27 9.79
N TYR A 65 13.92 -1.04 9.00
CA TYR A 65 13.98 -2.50 9.05
C TYR A 65 15.05 -3.13 8.13
N SER A 66 16.02 -2.34 7.68
CA SER A 66 17.14 -2.82 6.86
C SER A 66 18.46 -2.26 7.39
N CYS A 67 19.49 -3.11 7.43
CA CYS A 67 20.82 -2.72 7.92
C CYS A 67 21.44 -1.55 7.15
N LYS A 68 20.98 -1.28 5.91
CA LYS A 68 21.42 -0.11 5.12
C LYS A 68 21.14 1.22 5.84
N PHE A 69 20.10 1.27 6.67
CA PHE A 69 19.69 2.48 7.38
C PHE A 69 20.47 2.72 8.68
N ASN A 70 21.09 1.69 9.25
CA ASN A 70 21.79 1.78 10.55
C ASN A 70 22.95 2.79 10.54
N ASN A 71 23.55 3.02 9.37
CA ASN A 71 24.71 3.91 9.20
C ASN A 71 24.35 5.21 8.46
N MET A 72 23.06 5.47 8.23
CA MET A 72 22.61 6.71 7.59
C MET A 72 22.44 7.82 8.62
N ASN A 73 22.98 9.00 8.34
CA ASN A 73 22.65 10.21 9.07
C ASN A 73 21.25 10.73 8.68
N ALA A 74 20.80 11.82 9.32
CA ALA A 74 19.48 12.40 9.06
C ALA A 74 19.30 12.83 7.60
N GLN A 75 20.32 13.47 6.99
CA GLN A 75 20.25 13.92 5.60
C GLN A 75 20.15 12.74 4.63
N GLN A 76 20.93 11.68 4.85
CA GLN A 76 20.88 10.46 4.03
C GLN A 76 19.51 9.77 4.11
N ASN A 77 18.85 9.78 5.27
CA ASN A 77 17.48 9.28 5.40
C ASN A 77 16.46 10.14 4.63
N ILE A 78 16.61 11.47 4.67
CA ILE A 78 15.76 12.41 3.90
C ILE A 78 15.95 12.20 2.40
N ASP A 79 17.21 12.11 1.95
CA ASP A 79 17.55 11.89 0.55
C ASP A 79 16.99 10.55 0.05
N PHE A 80 17.10 9.49 0.86
CA PHE A 80 16.48 8.20 0.55
C PHE A 80 14.97 8.33 0.30
N ILE A 81 14.21 9.01 1.17
CA ILE A 81 12.76 9.18 0.99
C ILE A 81 12.44 9.96 -0.29
N ARG A 82 13.22 11.01 -0.57
CA ARG A 82 13.02 11.88 -1.74
C ARG A 82 13.33 11.17 -3.05
N GLU A 83 14.31 10.27 -3.04
CA GLU A 83 14.88 9.67 -4.25
C GLU A 83 14.44 8.22 -4.48
N ASP A 84 13.80 7.59 -3.49
CA ASP A 84 13.34 6.20 -3.63
C ASP A 84 12.32 6.08 -4.78
N PRO A 85 12.63 5.29 -5.83
CA PRO A 85 11.73 5.11 -6.96
C PRO A 85 10.34 4.55 -6.58
N GLN A 86 10.24 3.77 -5.51
CA GLN A 86 8.95 3.26 -5.01
C GLN A 86 8.09 4.40 -4.46
N MET A 87 8.69 5.32 -3.70
CA MET A 87 8.00 6.49 -3.14
C MET A 87 7.58 7.47 -4.26
N LEU A 88 8.52 7.79 -5.16
CA LEU A 88 8.27 8.71 -6.28
C LEU A 88 7.14 8.25 -7.19
N SER A 89 6.91 6.95 -7.27
CA SER A 89 5.93 6.40 -8.17
C SER A 89 4.45 6.59 -7.79
N PHE A 90 4.18 7.13 -6.60
CA PHE A 90 2.86 7.59 -6.20
C PHE A 90 2.64 9.09 -6.43
N VAL A 91 3.66 9.81 -6.94
CA VAL A 91 3.69 11.28 -7.07
C VAL A 91 3.56 11.74 -8.55
N GLY A 92 3.08 10.89 -9.45
CA GLY A 92 2.81 11.22 -10.87
C GLY A 92 1.36 11.04 -11.23
#